data_AF-A0A7X7YMB9-F1
#
_entry.id   AF-A0A7X7YMB9-F1
#
_cell.length_a   1.000
_cell.length_b   1.000
_cell.length_c   1.000
_cell.angle_alpha   90.00
_cell.angle_beta   90.00
_cell.angle_gamma   90.00
#
_symmetry.space_group_name_H-M   'P 1'
#
loop_
_entity.id
_entity.type
_entity.pdbx_description
1 polymer ?
#
loop_
_entity_poly.entity_id
_entity_poly.type
_entity_poly.pdbx_seq_one_letter_code
_entity_poly.pdbx_strand_id
1 'polypeptide(L)'
;MLPKIEAFFMKEMKEKTGRLAILSLFLLVPFYPFRIFFLFLLCTHMLGWDVQHKRYSSLMALPYMPKQLFWLSYLFLVVISVETQLIGAALGAGVFNMGWAPLGIHLLGSLLFVTSYYGISMLAVTFGLDHFAIPLLVFIVDLTLGGIGFTTNNPYSLISPVHQKSLPLAIIPAVALLLGSAYLFEKKGAYK
;
A
#
# COMPACT_ATOMS: atom_id res chain seq x y z
N MET A 1 -15.85 -5.74 19.65
CA MET A 1 -15.06 -5.56 18.41
C MET A 1 -14.00 -4.47 18.53
N LEU A 2 -14.29 -3.34 19.19
CA LEU A 2 -13.30 -2.31 19.57
C LEU A 2 -12.02 -2.81 20.27
N PRO A 3 -12.08 -3.66 21.33
CA PRO A 3 -10.85 -4.08 22.04
C PRO A 3 -9.95 -4.97 21.17
N LYS A 4 -10.53 -5.60 20.15
CA LYS A 4 -9.80 -6.43 19.19
C LYS A 4 -9.00 -5.54 18.22
N ILE A 5 -9.65 -4.57 17.60
CA ILE A 5 -9.00 -3.59 16.72
C ILE A 5 -7.89 -2.85 17.48
N GLU A 6 -8.18 -2.38 18.69
CA GLU A 6 -7.21 -1.68 19.54
C GLU A 6 -5.99 -2.56 19.88
N ALA A 7 -6.20 -3.83 20.23
CA ALA A 7 -5.10 -4.76 20.49
C ALA A 7 -4.21 -4.99 19.25
N PHE A 8 -4.82 -5.03 18.05
CA PHE A 8 -4.07 -5.14 16.80
C PHE A 8 -3.24 -3.87 16.53
N PHE A 9 -3.87 -2.69 16.62
CA PHE A 9 -3.18 -1.42 16.43
C PHE A 9 -2.05 -1.24 17.45
N MET A 10 -2.29 -1.55 18.72
CA MET A 10 -1.29 -1.42 19.78
C MET A 10 -0.12 -2.39 19.57
N LYS A 11 -0.39 -3.61 19.08
CA LYS A 11 0.67 -4.57 18.72
C LYS A 11 1.47 -4.08 17.51
N GLU A 12 0.79 -3.66 16.44
CA GLU A 12 1.44 -3.23 15.21
C GLU A 12 2.27 -1.96 15.42
N MET A 13 1.74 -1.01 16.19
CA MET A 13 2.50 0.13 16.67
C MET A 13 3.70 -0.35 17.47
N LYS A 14 3.55 -1.15 18.53
CA LYS A 14 4.68 -1.55 19.40
C LYS A 14 5.78 -2.33 18.68
N GLU A 15 5.45 -3.23 17.75
CA GLU A 15 6.44 -4.05 17.04
C GLU A 15 7.10 -3.32 15.85
N LYS A 16 6.39 -2.35 15.25
CA LYS A 16 6.86 -1.68 14.03
C LYS A 16 7.07 -0.17 14.22
N THR A 17 6.96 0.38 15.44
CA THR A 17 6.99 1.84 15.72
C THR A 17 8.17 2.50 15.04
N GLY A 18 9.39 1.97 15.21
CA GLY A 18 10.60 2.60 14.67
C GLY A 18 10.60 2.64 13.14
N ARG A 19 10.19 1.56 12.48
CA ARG A 19 10.15 1.48 11.01
C ARG A 19 9.02 2.33 10.44
N LEU A 20 7.84 2.28 11.06
CA LEU A 20 6.69 3.11 10.71
C LEU A 20 7.00 4.59 10.87
N ALA A 21 7.62 5.00 11.98
CA ALA A 21 7.97 6.40 12.25
C ALA A 21 8.97 6.96 11.24
N ILE A 22 10.01 6.18 10.89
CA ILE A 22 11.00 6.60 9.88
C ILE A 22 10.33 6.73 8.51
N LEU A 23 9.56 5.71 8.09
CA LEU A 23 8.88 5.72 6.78
C LEU A 23 7.80 6.81 6.68
N SER A 24 7.04 7.05 7.75
CA SER A 24 6.04 8.12 7.81
C SER A 24 6.68 9.51 7.76
N LEU A 25 7.87 9.68 8.34
CA LEU A 25 8.59 10.94 8.31
C LEU A 25 9.05 11.31 6.90
N PHE A 26 9.53 10.34 6.13
CA PHE A 26 9.85 10.55 4.71
C PHE A 26 8.61 10.78 3.84
N LEU A 27 7.45 10.24 4.24
CA LEU A 27 6.18 10.42 3.53
C LEU A 27 5.62 11.85 3.64
N LEU A 28 6.03 12.60 4.67
CA LEU A 28 5.68 14.01 4.87
C LEU A 28 6.25 14.93 3.79
N VAL A 29 7.29 14.51 3.09
CA VAL A 29 7.87 15.30 1.99
C VAL A 29 6.79 15.52 0.92
N PRO A 30 6.49 16.79 0.54
CA PRO A 30 5.44 17.12 -0.41
C PRO A 30 5.88 16.90 -1.88
N PHE A 31 6.63 15.83 -2.15
CA PHE A 31 7.07 15.47 -3.49
C PHE A 31 6.49 14.11 -3.90
N TYR A 32 5.63 14.12 -4.93
CA TYR A 32 4.79 12.98 -5.29
C TYR A 32 5.57 11.71 -5.72
N PRO A 33 6.60 11.77 -6.59
CA PRO A 33 7.37 10.58 -6.95
C PRO A 33 8.14 9.96 -5.77
N PHE A 34 8.73 10.79 -4.90
CA PHE A 34 9.42 10.32 -3.69
C PHE A 34 8.40 9.66 -2.76
N ARG A 35 7.22 10.26 -2.59
CA ARG A 35 6.15 9.67 -1.78
C ARG A 35 5.70 8.30 -2.29
N ILE A 36 5.53 8.12 -3.60
CA ILE A 36 5.18 6.82 -4.20
C ILE A 36 6.21 5.74 -3.81
N PHE A 37 7.49 6.07 -3.86
CA PHE A 37 8.56 5.15 -3.47
C PHE A 37 8.50 4.77 -1.98
N PHE A 38 8.22 5.72 -1.08
CA PHE A 38 8.04 5.41 0.34
C PHE A 38 6.74 4.65 0.63
N LEU A 39 5.66 4.91 -0.11
CA LEU A 39 4.43 4.12 -0.05
C LEU A 39 4.67 2.68 -0.49
N PHE A 40 5.50 2.48 -1.52
CA PHE A 40 5.92 1.15 -1.95
C PHE A 40 6.62 0.40 -0.81
N LEU A 41 7.64 1.01 -0.21
CA LEU A 41 8.37 0.43 0.91
C LEU A 41 7.45 0.13 2.10
N LEU A 42 6.48 1.00 2.37
CA LEU A 42 5.50 0.80 3.43
C LEU A 42 4.60 -0.40 3.11
N CYS A 43 4.11 -0.53 1.88
CA CYS A 43 3.28 -1.67 1.44
C CYS A 43 3.99 -3.01 1.56
N THR A 44 5.28 -3.09 1.22
CA THR A 44 6.03 -4.35 1.34
C THR A 44 6.31 -4.72 2.79
N HIS A 45 6.47 -3.75 3.69
CA HIS A 45 6.81 -4.00 5.10
C HIS A 45 5.61 -4.22 6.04
N MET A 46 4.37 -4.17 5.53
CA MET A 46 3.15 -4.45 6.30
C MET A 46 2.90 -5.97 6.43
N LEU A 47 1.71 -6.46 6.07
CA LEU A 47 1.28 -7.83 6.33
C LEU A 47 2.15 -8.89 5.63
N GLY A 48 2.71 -8.57 4.44
CA GLY A 48 3.58 -9.49 3.71
C GLY A 48 4.80 -9.94 4.50
N TRP A 49 5.42 -9.03 5.26
CA TRP A 49 6.56 -9.35 6.13
C TRP A 49 6.17 -10.28 7.29
N ASP A 50 4.99 -10.06 7.90
CA ASP A 50 4.51 -10.87 9.03
C ASP A 50 4.09 -12.29 8.61
N VAL A 51 3.51 -12.43 7.41
CA VAL A 51 3.20 -13.73 6.81
C VAL A 51 4.47 -14.53 6.55
N GLN A 52 5.47 -13.93 5.91
CA GLN A 52 6.69 -14.63 5.49
C GLN A 52 7.60 -15.03 6.68
N HIS A 53 7.66 -14.23 7.74
CA HIS A 53 8.51 -14.51 8.91
C HIS A 53 7.84 -15.41 9.97
N LYS A 54 6.75 -16.11 9.63
CA LYS A 54 6.01 -17.02 10.52
C LYS A 54 5.53 -16.38 11.83
N ARG A 55 5.48 -15.04 11.92
CA ARG A 55 4.84 -14.32 13.03
C ARG A 55 3.32 -14.41 12.99
N TYR A 56 2.77 -15.11 11.99
CA TYR A 56 1.38 -15.55 11.97
C TYR A 56 0.94 -16.28 13.23
N SER A 57 1.83 -17.01 13.90
CA SER A 57 1.52 -17.69 15.17
C SER A 57 1.15 -16.71 16.29
N SER A 58 1.75 -15.51 16.32
CA SER A 58 1.43 -14.49 17.32
C SER A 58 0.22 -13.62 16.94
N LEU A 59 -0.19 -13.63 15.68
CA LEU A 59 -1.44 -13.00 15.20
C LEU A 59 -2.64 -13.97 15.25
N MET A 60 -2.41 -15.28 15.08
CA MET A 60 -3.39 -16.35 15.33
C MET A 60 -3.60 -16.67 16.81
N ALA A 61 -2.68 -16.24 17.69
CA ALA A 61 -2.94 -16.23 19.13
C ALA A 61 -4.13 -15.34 19.51
N LEU A 62 -4.49 -14.39 18.64
CA LEU A 62 -5.74 -13.64 18.71
C LEU A 62 -6.81 -14.34 17.83
N PRO A 63 -8.05 -14.51 18.30
CA PRO A 63 -9.11 -15.19 17.56
C PRO A 63 -9.66 -14.30 16.43
N TYR A 64 -8.86 -14.18 15.36
CA TYR A 64 -9.18 -13.47 14.13
C TYR A 64 -9.38 -14.44 12.98
N MET A 65 -10.42 -14.18 12.19
CA MET A 65 -10.55 -14.82 10.88
C MET A 65 -9.50 -14.23 9.92
N PRO A 66 -8.89 -15.03 9.02
CA PRO A 66 -7.91 -14.55 8.03
C PRO A 66 -8.41 -13.33 7.25
N LYS A 67 -9.68 -13.34 6.85
CA LYS A 67 -10.34 -12.22 6.19
C LYS A 67 -10.26 -10.92 7.01
N GLN A 68 -10.50 -10.99 8.32
CA GLN A 68 -10.48 -9.81 9.20
C GLN A 68 -9.07 -9.22 9.30
N LEU A 69 -8.04 -10.07 9.35
CA LEU A 69 -6.65 -9.63 9.43
C LEU A 69 -6.21 -8.90 8.15
N PHE A 70 -6.60 -9.43 6.98
CA PHE A 70 -6.32 -8.79 5.69
C PHE A 70 -6.91 -7.38 5.60
N TRP A 71 -8.20 -7.23 5.95
CA TRP A 71 -8.89 -5.94 5.89
C TRP A 71 -8.38 -4.96 6.94
N LEU A 72 -7.99 -5.45 8.12
CA LEU A 72 -7.50 -4.60 9.19
C LEU A 72 -6.10 -4.03 8.88
N SER A 73 -5.19 -4.85 8.33
CA SER A 73 -3.89 -4.36 7.89
C SER A 73 -4.01 -3.42 6.69
N TYR A 74 -4.92 -3.70 5.76
CA TYR A 74 -5.22 -2.78 4.66
C TYR A 74 -5.75 -1.42 5.18
N LEU A 75 -6.72 -1.45 6.10
CA LEU A 75 -7.28 -0.24 6.69
C LEU A 75 -6.21 0.57 7.44
N PHE A 76 -5.35 -0.11 8.21
CA PHE A 76 -4.22 0.52 8.90
C PHE A 76 -3.31 1.27 7.92
N LEU A 77 -2.97 0.62 6.81
CA LEU A 77 -2.13 1.20 5.76
C LEU A 77 -2.80 2.43 5.12
N VAL A 78 -4.09 2.34 4.80
CA VAL A 78 -4.88 3.45 4.26
C VAL A 78 -4.90 4.63 5.23
N VAL A 79 -5.14 4.38 6.53
CA VAL A 79 -5.18 5.45 7.55
C VAL A 79 -3.83 6.17 7.62
N ILE A 80 -2.72 5.44 7.73
CA ILE A 80 -1.37 6.05 7.76
C ILE A 80 -1.11 6.85 6.49
N SER A 81 -1.46 6.29 5.33
CA SER A 81 -1.28 6.96 4.04
C SER A 81 -2.08 8.27 3.97
N VAL A 82 -3.33 8.29 4.44
CA VAL A 82 -4.18 9.49 4.44
C VAL A 82 -3.65 10.52 5.44
N GLU A 83 -3.34 10.12 6.67
CA GLU A 83 -2.84 11.04 7.71
C GLU A 83 -1.54 11.73 7.29
N THR A 84 -0.55 10.95 6.83
CA THR A 84 0.74 11.49 6.38
C THR A 84 0.59 12.43 5.19
N GLN A 85 -0.41 12.22 4.33
CA GLN A 85 -0.69 13.10 3.20
C GLN A 85 -1.38 14.38 3.58
N LEU A 86 -2.31 14.34 4.53
CA LEU A 86 -2.95 15.54 5.06
C LEU A 86 -1.91 16.43 5.74
N ILE A 87 -1.03 15.85 6.56
CA ILE A 87 0.04 16.60 7.21
C ILE A 87 1.06 17.09 6.17
N GLY A 88 1.49 16.24 5.23
CA GLY A 88 2.43 16.62 4.18
C GLY A 88 1.89 17.71 3.26
N ALA A 89 0.59 17.71 2.96
CA ALA A 89 -0.06 18.77 2.17
C ALA A 89 -0.17 20.09 2.95
N ALA A 90 -0.49 20.03 4.26
CA ALA A 90 -0.50 21.21 5.12
C ALA A 90 0.90 21.86 5.22
N LEU A 91 1.95 21.04 5.33
CA LEU A 91 3.34 21.51 5.30
C LEU A 91 3.72 22.06 3.91
N GLY A 92 3.30 21.39 2.83
CA GLY A 92 3.48 21.86 1.45
C GLY A 92 2.86 23.23 1.19
N ALA A 93 1.63 23.44 1.67
CA ALA A 93 0.90 24.69 1.49
C ALA A 93 1.46 25.84 2.34
N GLY A 94 1.82 25.56 3.59
CA GLY A 94 2.36 26.57 4.50
C GLY A 94 3.82 26.95 4.22
N VAL A 95 4.69 25.95 4.01
CA VAL A 95 6.15 26.14 3.92
C VAL A 95 6.64 26.27 2.49
N PHE A 96 6.06 25.51 1.55
CA PHE A 96 6.53 25.42 0.16
C PHE A 96 5.65 26.19 -0.84
N ASN A 97 4.64 26.92 -0.35
CA ASN A 97 3.67 27.68 -1.17
C ASN A 97 3.04 26.84 -2.30
N MET A 98 2.85 25.54 -2.04
CA MET A 98 2.12 24.66 -2.95
C MET A 98 0.62 24.87 -2.74
N GLY A 99 -0.13 25.17 -3.81
CA GLY A 99 -1.58 25.30 -3.71
C GLY A 99 -2.24 24.02 -3.18
N TRP A 100 -3.45 24.13 -2.62
CA TRP A 100 -4.25 22.99 -2.13
C TRP A 100 -4.88 22.16 -3.27
N ALA A 101 -4.89 22.70 -4.50
CA ALA A 101 -5.51 22.09 -5.67
C ALA A 101 -5.04 20.65 -6.02
N PRO A 102 -3.75 20.26 -5.91
CA PRO A 102 -3.31 18.92 -6.24
C PRO A 102 -3.58 17.90 -5.13
N LEU A 103 -4.06 18.31 -3.94
CA LEU A 103 -4.27 17.42 -2.80
C LEU A 103 -5.22 16.27 -3.17
N GLY A 104 -6.38 16.56 -3.74
CA GLY A 104 -7.38 15.55 -4.08
C GLY A 104 -6.87 14.52 -5.10
N ILE A 105 -6.19 14.99 -6.15
CA ILE A 105 -5.66 14.12 -7.22
C ILE A 105 -4.52 13.25 -6.67
N HIS A 106 -3.62 13.83 -5.89
CA HIS A 106 -2.49 13.12 -5.31
C HIS A 106 -2.95 12.10 -4.25
N LEU A 107 -3.98 12.44 -3.48
CA LEU A 107 -4.58 11.55 -2.48
C LEU A 107 -5.25 10.35 -3.14
N LEU A 108 -6.09 10.58 -4.14
CA LEU A 108 -6.71 9.46 -4.88
C LEU A 108 -5.65 8.58 -5.54
N GLY A 109 -4.63 9.20 -6.14
CA GLY A 109 -3.61 8.41 -6.81
C GLY A 109 -2.73 7.60 -5.86
N SER A 110 -2.43 8.15 -4.68
CA SER A 110 -1.73 7.40 -3.65
C SER A 110 -2.55 6.23 -3.08
N LEU A 111 -3.87 6.39 -2.94
CA LEU A 111 -4.76 5.33 -2.50
C LEU A 111 -4.78 4.22 -3.54
N LEU A 112 -4.90 4.55 -4.83
CA LEU A 112 -4.82 3.57 -5.92
C LEU A 112 -3.51 2.80 -5.92
N PHE A 113 -2.40 3.51 -5.70
CA PHE A 113 -1.09 2.90 -5.60
C PHE A 113 -1.03 1.92 -4.43
N VAL A 114 -1.42 2.36 -3.23
CA VAL A 114 -1.51 1.55 -2.02
C VAL A 114 -2.37 0.31 -2.23
N THR A 115 -3.56 0.47 -2.79
CA THR A 115 -4.50 -0.64 -3.06
C THR A 115 -3.88 -1.68 -3.98
N SER A 116 -3.22 -1.24 -5.05
CA SER A 116 -2.59 -2.12 -6.03
C SER A 116 -1.39 -2.87 -5.44
N TYR A 117 -0.46 -2.14 -4.81
CA TYR A 117 0.79 -2.73 -4.29
C TYR A 117 0.62 -3.55 -3.03
N TYR A 118 -0.34 -3.20 -2.17
CA TYR A 118 -0.75 -4.10 -1.09
C TYR A 118 -1.30 -5.41 -1.65
N GLY A 119 -2.16 -5.36 -2.68
CA GLY A 119 -2.66 -6.55 -3.35
C GLY A 119 -1.55 -7.41 -3.97
N ILE A 120 -0.60 -6.79 -4.67
CA ILE A 120 0.55 -7.48 -5.28
C ILE A 120 1.43 -8.13 -4.21
N SER A 121 1.75 -7.42 -3.13
CA SER A 121 2.52 -7.95 -2.00
C SER A 121 1.83 -9.16 -1.38
N MET A 122 0.51 -9.06 -1.12
CA MET A 122 -0.26 -10.17 -0.56
C MET A 122 -0.38 -11.36 -1.50
N LEU A 123 -0.50 -11.14 -2.81
CA LEU A 123 -0.46 -12.21 -3.81
C LEU A 123 0.88 -12.94 -3.77
N ALA A 124 1.99 -12.20 -3.81
CA ALA A 124 3.33 -12.78 -3.79
C ALA A 124 3.51 -13.71 -2.59
N VAL A 125 3.15 -13.24 -1.40
CA VAL A 125 3.30 -14.03 -0.18
C VAL A 125 2.31 -15.19 -0.09
N THR A 126 1.09 -15.05 -0.62
CA THR A 126 0.11 -16.15 -0.68
C THR A 126 0.56 -17.30 -1.61
N PHE A 127 1.44 -17.01 -2.59
CA PHE A 127 2.07 -18.01 -3.45
C PHE A 127 3.43 -18.50 -2.93
N GLY A 128 3.91 -18.00 -1.78
CA GLY A 128 5.22 -18.37 -1.22
C GLY A 128 6.40 -17.65 -1.80
N LEU A 129 6.13 -16.63 -2.60
CA LEU A 129 7.16 -15.79 -3.16
C LEU A 129 7.52 -14.68 -2.16
N ASP A 130 8.65 -14.02 -2.41
CA ASP A 130 9.15 -13.00 -1.51
C ASP A 130 8.26 -11.73 -1.49
N HIS A 131 7.92 -11.28 -0.29
CA HIS A 131 7.12 -10.09 0.01
C HIS A 131 7.75 -8.77 -0.48
N PHE A 132 9.06 -8.74 -0.72
CA PHE A 132 9.77 -7.54 -1.16
C PHE A 132 10.21 -7.62 -2.63
N ALA A 133 10.91 -8.68 -3.03
CA ALA A 133 11.48 -8.79 -4.37
C ALA A 133 10.42 -8.83 -5.49
N ILE A 134 9.29 -9.53 -5.28
CA ILE A 134 8.24 -9.60 -6.31
C ILE A 134 7.54 -8.25 -6.49
N PRO A 135 7.05 -7.57 -5.44
CA PRO A 135 6.51 -6.22 -5.60
C PRO A 135 7.53 -5.25 -6.19
N LEU A 136 8.82 -5.38 -5.85
CA LEU A 136 9.88 -4.53 -6.42
C LEU A 136 10.05 -4.75 -7.93
N LEU A 137 10.05 -6.00 -8.38
CA LEU A 137 10.12 -6.32 -9.81
C LEU A 137 8.91 -5.75 -10.53
N VAL A 138 7.71 -5.95 -9.99
CA VAL A 138 6.48 -5.36 -10.55
C VAL A 138 6.56 -3.83 -10.58
N PHE A 139 7.16 -3.20 -9.55
CA PHE A 139 7.39 -1.75 -9.52
C PHE A 139 8.30 -1.27 -10.65
N ILE A 140 9.43 -1.94 -10.86
CA ILE A 140 10.36 -1.58 -11.94
C ILE A 140 9.70 -1.79 -13.32
N VAL A 141 8.97 -2.88 -13.49
CA VAL A 141 8.25 -3.18 -14.74
C VAL A 141 7.14 -2.15 -14.99
N ASP A 142 6.35 -1.80 -13.97
CA ASP A 142 5.28 -0.79 -14.10
C ASP A 142 5.85 0.61 -14.38
N LEU A 143 6.99 0.95 -13.77
CA LEU A 143 7.68 2.22 -14.01
C LEU A 143 8.23 2.31 -15.44
N THR A 144 8.83 1.23 -15.94
CA THR A 144 9.37 1.19 -17.30
C THR A 144 8.27 1.13 -18.35
N LEU A 145 7.34 0.17 -18.25
CA LEU A 145 6.24 0.03 -19.20
C LEU A 145 5.29 1.23 -19.21
N GLY A 146 5.01 1.83 -18.06
CA GLY A 146 4.19 3.04 -17.97
C GLY A 146 4.86 4.30 -18.50
N GLY A 147 6.21 4.33 -18.48
CA GLY A 147 7.02 5.46 -18.93
C GLY A 147 7.38 5.45 -20.42
N ILE A 148 7.24 4.31 -21.11
CA ILE A 148 7.60 4.20 -22.53
C ILE A 148 6.55 4.89 -23.42
N GLY A 149 7.02 5.78 -24.29
CA GLY A 149 6.21 6.39 -25.36
C GLY A 149 5.20 7.47 -24.90
N PHE A 150 4.45 8.00 -25.87
CA PHE A 150 3.42 9.01 -25.62
C PHE A 150 2.12 8.38 -25.12
N THR A 151 1.33 9.13 -24.35
CA THR A 151 0.06 8.67 -23.73
C THR A 151 -0.93 8.07 -24.73
N THR A 152 -0.93 8.53 -25.98
CA THR A 152 -1.80 8.02 -27.06
C THR A 152 -1.38 6.66 -27.60
N ASN A 153 -0.08 6.33 -27.53
CA ASN A 153 0.48 5.08 -28.07
C ASN A 153 0.76 4.04 -26.98
N ASN A 154 0.62 4.42 -25.70
CA ASN A 154 0.83 3.54 -24.55
C ASN A 154 -0.42 3.47 -23.67
N PRO A 155 -1.37 2.56 -23.97
CA PRO A 155 -2.57 2.38 -23.17
C PRO A 155 -2.27 1.86 -21.75
N TYR A 156 -1.11 1.21 -21.54
CA TYR A 156 -0.71 0.74 -20.21
C TYR A 156 -0.48 1.90 -19.24
N SER A 157 0.01 3.05 -19.73
CA SER A 157 0.19 4.26 -18.90
C SER A 157 -1.12 4.82 -18.31
N LEU A 158 -2.29 4.42 -18.86
CA LEU A 158 -3.61 4.81 -18.33
C LEU A 158 -4.03 3.96 -17.13
N ILE A 159 -3.62 2.69 -17.08
CA ILE A 159 -4.00 1.72 -16.04
C ILE A 159 -2.89 1.48 -15.01
N SER A 160 -1.66 1.90 -15.31
CA SER A 160 -0.47 1.75 -14.47
C SER A 160 -0.70 2.36 -13.07
N PRO A 161 -0.52 1.59 -11.99
CA PRO A 161 -0.58 2.10 -10.62
C PRO A 161 0.46 3.18 -10.31
N VAL A 162 1.59 3.26 -11.01
CA VAL A 162 2.59 4.33 -10.82
C VAL A 162 2.25 5.61 -11.60
N HIS A 163 1.82 5.48 -12.86
CA HIS A 163 1.64 6.65 -13.75
C HIS A 163 0.23 7.23 -13.75
N GLN A 164 -0.78 6.37 -13.60
CA GLN A 164 -2.20 6.73 -13.42
C GLN A 164 -2.71 7.91 -14.25
N LYS A 165 -2.37 7.94 -15.55
CA LYS A 165 -2.78 9.05 -16.44
C LYS A 165 -4.30 9.18 -16.59
N SER A 166 -5.06 8.12 -16.26
CA SER A 166 -6.51 8.13 -16.15
C SER A 166 -6.95 7.46 -14.85
N LEU A 167 -7.34 8.27 -13.85
CA LEU A 167 -7.81 7.77 -12.55
C LEU A 167 -8.94 6.72 -12.67
N PRO A 168 -9.99 6.91 -13.50
CA PRO A 168 -11.07 5.92 -13.61
C PRO A 168 -10.59 4.56 -14.12
N LEU A 169 -9.65 4.54 -15.07
CA LEU A 169 -9.13 3.31 -15.65
C LEU A 169 -8.16 2.61 -14.70
N ALA A 170 -7.40 3.36 -13.90
CA ALA A 170 -6.49 2.81 -12.89
C ALA A 170 -7.22 2.19 -11.68
N ILE A 171 -8.48 2.57 -11.40
CA ILE A 171 -9.29 1.94 -10.33
C ILE A 171 -9.53 0.45 -10.61
N ILE A 172 -9.81 0.09 -11.86
CA ILE A 172 -10.18 -1.28 -12.26
C ILE A 172 -9.10 -2.30 -11.86
N PRO A 173 -7.82 -2.18 -12.31
CA PRO A 173 -6.78 -3.13 -11.94
C PRO A 173 -6.47 -3.07 -10.44
N ALA A 174 -6.54 -1.90 -9.80
CA ALA A 174 -6.28 -1.76 -8.36
C ALA A 174 -7.28 -2.58 -7.53
N VAL A 175 -8.58 -2.45 -7.82
CA VAL A 175 -9.64 -3.18 -7.14
C VAL A 175 -9.56 -4.68 -7.47
N ALA A 176 -9.28 -5.04 -8.73
CA ALA A 176 -9.12 -6.44 -9.12
C ALA A 176 -7.97 -7.13 -8.35
N LEU A 177 -6.82 -6.45 -8.20
CA LEU A 177 -5.68 -6.95 -7.43
C LEU A 177 -6.02 -7.09 -5.94
N LEU A 178 -6.70 -6.10 -5.36
CA LEU A 178 -7.10 -6.14 -3.94
C LEU A 178 -8.07 -7.31 -3.68
N LEU A 179 -9.14 -7.41 -4.46
CA LEU A 179 -10.15 -8.46 -4.27
C LEU A 179 -9.59 -9.85 -4.60
N GLY A 180 -8.78 -9.97 -5.65
CA GLY A 180 -8.11 -11.22 -6.01
C GLY A 180 -7.15 -11.69 -4.91
N SER A 181 -6.37 -10.77 -4.33
CA SER A 181 -5.50 -11.07 -3.20
C SER A 181 -6.29 -11.47 -1.96
N ALA A 182 -7.37 -10.77 -1.62
CA ALA A 182 -8.23 -11.08 -0.47
C ALA A 182 -8.88 -12.46 -0.59
N TYR A 183 -9.39 -12.79 -1.78
CA TYR A 183 -10.03 -14.08 -2.06
C TYR A 183 -9.04 -15.25 -1.97
N LEU A 184 -7.86 -15.10 -2.56
CA LEU A 184 -6.83 -16.12 -2.49
C LEU A 184 -6.30 -16.30 -1.08
N PHE A 185 -6.16 -15.20 -0.34
CA PHE A 185 -5.75 -15.21 1.05
C PHE A 185 -6.76 -15.94 1.95
N GLU A 186 -8.06 -15.76 1.71
CA GLU A 186 -9.14 -16.47 2.43
C GLU A 186 -9.14 -17.97 2.12
N LYS A 187 -8.90 -18.36 0.86
CA LYS A 187 -8.95 -19.78 0.44
C LYS A 187 -7.71 -20.58 0.80
N LYS A 188 -6.51 -20.01 0.64
CA LYS A 188 -5.26 -20.73 0.88
C LYS A 188 -4.84 -20.68 2.35
N GLY A 189 -5.35 -19.70 3.11
CA GLY A 189 -4.79 -19.35 4.40
C GLY A 189 -3.36 -18.83 4.22
N ALA A 190 -2.90 -18.00 5.16
CA ALA A 190 -1.50 -17.61 5.23
C ALA A 190 -0.62 -18.83 5.53
N TYR A 191 -0.35 -19.65 4.51
CA TYR A 191 0.42 -20.89 4.60
C TYR A 191 -0.10 -21.92 5.61
N LYS A 192 -0.58 -23.06 5.09
CA LYS A 192 -0.39 -24.34 5.80
C LYS A 192 1.10 -24.66 5.85
#